data_AF-A0A498MBG4-F1
#
_entry.id   AF-A0A498MBG4-F1
#
_cell.length_a   1.000
_cell.length_b   1.000
_cell.length_c   1.000
_cell.angle_alpha   90.00
_cell.angle_beta   90.00
_cell.angle_gamma   90.00
#
_symmetry.space_group_name_H-M   'P 1'
#
loop_
_entity.id
_entity.type
_entity.pdbx_description
1 polymer ?
#
loop_
_entity_poly.entity_id
_entity_poly.type
_entity_poly.pdbx_seq_one_letter_code
_entity_poly.pdbx_strand_id
1 'polypeptide(L)'
;MHVVHRLGSPQGGVLSPILFLLSTRVCWSSQANGRVVKHADDTVLLALLSSSEYDDSHALLEFSACRDGAGLQGNISKTKEMAI
;
A
#
# COMPACT_ATOMS: atom_id res chain seq x y z
N MET A 1 25.72 12.70 -4.08
CA MET A 1 24.48 11.95 -3.82
C MET A 1 24.81 10.47 -3.97
N HIS A 2 24.95 9.73 -2.87
CA HIS A 2 25.25 8.29 -2.91
C HIS A 2 23.94 7.51 -2.98
N VAL A 3 23.65 6.92 -4.15
CA VAL A 3 22.55 5.97 -4.29
C VAL A 3 23.07 4.60 -3.84
N VAL A 4 22.63 4.12 -2.69
CA VAL A 4 22.96 2.77 -2.20
C VAL A 4 21.89 1.81 -2.72
N HIS A 5 22.24 0.98 -3.71
CA HIS A 5 21.40 -0.13 -4.14
C HIS A 5 21.59 -1.32 -3.20
N ARG A 6 20.62 -1.56 -2.30
CA ARG A 6 20.59 -2.75 -1.42
C ARG A 6 19.74 -3.86 -2.05
N LEU A 7 20.28 -4.50 -3.08
CA LEU A 7 19.73 -5.71 -3.66
C LEU A 7 20.42 -6.92 -3.02
N GLY A 8 19.66 -7.91 -2.55
CA GLY A 8 20.19 -9.11 -1.92
C GLY A 8 19.09 -10.15 -1.67
N SER A 9 19.48 -11.39 -1.34
CA SER A 9 18.52 -12.43 -0.97
C SER A 9 17.98 -12.18 0.44
N PRO A 10 16.66 -12.23 0.67
CA PRO A 10 16.10 -12.12 2.01
C PRO A 10 16.60 -13.27 2.90
N GLN A 11 16.98 -12.96 4.14
CA GLN A 11 17.30 -13.97 5.16
C GLN A 11 16.00 -14.32 5.90
N GLY A 12 15.46 -15.52 5.71
CA GLY A 12 14.20 -15.95 6.34
C GLY A 12 13.36 -16.91 5.48
N GLY A 13 12.14 -17.23 5.92
CA GLY A 13 11.24 -18.12 5.21
C GLY A 13 10.68 -17.50 3.92
N VAL A 14 11.06 -18.04 2.77
CA VAL A 14 10.70 -17.53 1.42
C VAL A 14 9.18 -17.45 1.19
N LEU A 15 8.41 -18.28 1.88
CA LEU A 15 6.96 -18.37 1.69
C LEU A 15 6.17 -17.25 2.38
N SER A 16 6.67 -16.72 3.50
CA SER A 16 5.92 -15.73 4.29
C SER A 16 5.60 -14.45 3.51
N PRO A 17 6.55 -13.82 2.78
CA PRO A 17 6.26 -12.65 1.96
C PRO A 17 5.23 -12.92 0.84
N ILE A 18 5.27 -14.12 0.26
CA ILE A 18 4.35 -14.53 -0.80
C ILE A 18 2.93 -14.70 -0.25
N LEU A 19 2.80 -15.37 0.89
CA LEU A 19 1.51 -15.56 1.55
C LEU A 19 0.90 -14.23 2.02
N PHE A 20 1.72 -13.32 2.55
CA PHE A 20 1.26 -11.98 2.91
C PHE A 20 0.79 -11.18 1.69
N LEU A 21 1.53 -11.26 0.57
CA LEU A 21 1.10 -10.60 -0.65
C LEU A 21 -0.26 -11.16 -1.11
N LEU A 22 -0.41 -12.49 -1.13
CA LEU A 22 -1.65 -13.17 -1.51
C LEU A 22 -2.83 -12.79 -0.62
N SER A 23 -2.65 -12.75 0.72
CA SER A 23 -3.73 -12.42 1.65
C SER A 23 -4.25 -11.00 1.47
N THR A 24 -3.41 -10.08 1.00
CA THR A 24 -3.79 -8.67 0.82
C THR A 24 -4.03 -8.26 -0.63
N ARG A 25 -3.97 -9.18 -1.60
CA ARG A 25 -4.20 -8.88 -3.03
C ARG A 25 -5.56 -8.24 -3.29
N VAL A 26 -6.55 -8.56 -2.48
CA VAL A 26 -7.93 -8.05 -2.62
C VAL A 26 -8.07 -6.57 -2.24
N CYS A 27 -7.04 -5.94 -1.67
CA CYS A 27 -7.07 -4.51 -1.38
C CYS A 27 -6.49 -3.72 -2.54
N TRP A 28 -7.38 -3.31 -3.44
CA TRP A 28 -7.14 -2.43 -4.58
C TRP A 28 -7.98 -1.15 -4.44
N SER A 29 -7.64 -0.10 -5.19
CA SER A 29 -8.41 1.15 -5.19
C SER A 29 -9.55 1.03 -6.20
N SER A 30 -10.79 1.35 -5.79
CA SER A 30 -11.94 1.37 -6.71
C SER A 30 -12.00 2.65 -7.55
N GLN A 31 -11.19 3.66 -7.22
CA GLN A 31 -11.22 4.97 -7.85
C GLN A 31 -10.47 4.97 -9.19
N ALA A 32 -11.06 5.59 -10.21
CA ALA A 32 -10.55 5.56 -11.58
C ALA A 32 -9.10 6.08 -11.73
N ASN A 33 -8.71 7.04 -10.89
CA ASN A 33 -7.37 7.64 -10.88
C ASN A 33 -6.53 7.25 -9.65
N GLY A 34 -6.98 6.25 -8.89
CA GLY A 34 -6.30 5.71 -7.72
C GLY A 34 -5.52 4.43 -8.04
N ARG A 35 -4.35 4.27 -7.43
CA ARG A 35 -3.51 3.05 -7.55
C ARG A 35 -2.95 2.63 -6.21
N VAL A 36 -3.15 1.37 -5.85
CA VAL A 36 -2.50 0.76 -4.69
C VAL A 36 -1.21 0.08 -5.14
N VAL A 37 -0.08 0.46 -4.55
CA VAL A 37 1.23 -0.15 -4.76
C VAL A 37 1.68 -0.80 -3.45
N LYS A 38 2.06 -2.07 -3.51
CA LYS A 38 2.42 -2.87 -2.34
C LYS A 38 3.81 -3.47 -2.46
N HIS A 39 4.52 -3.50 -1.34
CA HIS A 39 5.77 -4.23 -1.19
C HIS A 39 5.84 -4.84 0.21
N ALA A 40 5.70 -6.17 0.32
CA ALA A 40 5.47 -6.82 1.62
C ALA A 40 4.32 -6.11 2.36
N ASP A 41 4.54 -5.66 3.60
CA ASP A 41 3.59 -4.90 4.43
C ASP A 41 3.52 -3.41 4.12
N ASP A 42 4.51 -2.86 3.41
CA ASP A 42 4.47 -1.47 2.96
C ASP A 42 3.45 -1.28 1.84
N THR A 43 2.58 -0.29 2.00
CA THR A 43 1.58 0.07 0.98
C THR A 43 1.55 1.57 0.77
N VAL A 44 1.49 1.98 -0.50
CA VAL A 44 1.28 3.36 -0.91
C VAL A 44 0.02 3.44 -1.76
N LEU A 45 -0.82 4.42 -1.47
CA LEU A 45 -1.96 4.81 -2.28
C LEU A 45 -1.56 6.03 -3.09
N LEU A 46 -1.59 5.91 -4.42
CA LEU A 46 -1.20 6.95 -5.35
C LEU A 46 -2.43 7.45 -6.09
N ALA A 47 -2.47 8.74 -6.38
CA ALA A 47 -3.44 9.32 -7.29
C ALA A 47 -2.92 10.57 -7.97
N LEU A 48 -3.60 10.96 -9.04
CA LEU A 48 -3.34 12.21 -9.76
C LEU A 48 -4.09 13.37 -9.11
N LEU A 49 -3.38 14.36 -8.60
CA LEU A 49 -3.96 15.55 -7.96
C LEU A 49 -4.86 16.38 -8.89
N SER A 50 -4.63 16.30 -10.21
CA SER A 50 -5.45 16.99 -11.21
C SER A 50 -6.82 16.36 -11.44
N SER A 51 -7.08 15.18 -10.85
CA SER A 51 -8.34 14.47 -10.98
C SER A 51 -9.35 14.96 -9.95
N SER A 52 -10.38 15.67 -10.40
CA SER A 52 -11.52 16.03 -9.54
C SER A 52 -12.32 14.82 -9.05
N GLU A 53 -12.09 13.65 -9.63
CA GLU A 53 -12.78 12.39 -9.29
C GLU A 53 -12.09 11.60 -8.17
N TYR A 54 -10.90 12.04 -7.74
CA TYR A 54 -10.16 11.33 -6.70
C TYR A 54 -10.41 11.95 -5.32
N ASP A 55 -10.88 11.13 -4.40
CA ASP A 55 -11.17 11.49 -3.01
C ASP A 55 -10.28 10.66 -2.10
N ASP A 56 -9.24 11.30 -1.55
CA ASP A 56 -8.29 10.72 -0.60
C ASP A 56 -8.99 10.08 0.61
N SER A 57 -10.02 10.73 1.14
CA SER A 57 -10.73 10.23 2.31
C SER A 57 -11.47 8.94 2.00
N HIS A 58 -12.16 8.90 0.86
CA HIS A 58 -12.83 7.69 0.38
C HIS A 58 -11.84 6.56 0.10
N ALA A 59 -10.70 6.89 -0.53
CA ALA A 59 -9.68 5.91 -0.92
C ALA A 59 -9.04 5.26 0.31
N LEU A 60 -8.73 6.07 1.33
CA LEU A 60 -8.21 5.62 2.61
C LEU A 60 -9.22 4.78 3.37
N LEU A 61 -10.50 5.17 3.37
CA LEU A 61 -11.57 4.40 4.02
C LEU A 61 -11.75 3.02 3.39
N GLU A 62 -11.86 2.93 2.06
CA GLU A 62 -11.96 1.66 1.36
C GLU A 62 -10.75 0.75 1.62
N PHE A 63 -9.54 1.31 1.53
CA PHE A 63 -8.33 0.56 1.80
C PHE A 63 -8.28 0.09 3.26
N SER A 64 -8.68 0.93 4.21
CA SER A 64 -8.74 0.58 5.63
C SER A 64 -9.72 -0.56 5.90
N ALA A 65 -10.91 -0.51 5.29
CA ALA A 65 -11.92 -1.56 5.43
C ALA A 65 -11.42 -2.89 4.87
N CYS A 66 -10.75 -2.87 3.71
CA CYS A 66 -10.16 -4.08 3.15
C CYS A 66 -9.04 -4.66 4.03
N ARG A 67 -8.15 -3.81 4.55
CA ARG A 67 -7.08 -4.20 5.46
C ARG A 67 -7.65 -4.82 6.74
N ASP A 68 -8.65 -4.20 7.33
CA ASP A 68 -9.26 -4.66 8.57
C ASP A 68 -10.00 -6.00 8.34
N GLY A 69 -10.65 -6.18 7.18
CA GLY A 69 -11.24 -7.45 6.75
C GLY A 69 -10.22 -8.57 6.53
N ALA A 70 -8.96 -8.23 6.24
CA ALA A 70 -7.84 -9.17 6.17
C ALA A 70 -7.19 -9.46 7.54
N GLY A 71 -7.72 -8.90 8.64
CA GLY A 71 -7.18 -9.06 9.99
C GLY A 71 -5.88 -8.30 10.23
N LEU A 72 -5.60 -7.27 9.44
CA LEU A 72 -4.38 -6.47 9.53
C LEU A 72 -4.63 -5.12 10.22
N GLN A 73 -3.62 -4.62 10.93
CA GLN A 73 -3.65 -3.30 11.55
C GLN A 73 -2.54 -2.43 10.98
N GLY A 74 -2.90 -1.23 10.53
CA GLY A 74 -1.95 -0.22 10.07
C GLY A 74 -1.50 0.68 11.21
N ASN A 75 -0.28 1.21 11.12
CA ASN A 75 0.20 2.22 12.07
C ASN A 75 -0.15 3.63 11.58
N ILE A 76 -1.29 4.14 12.02
CA ILE A 76 -1.81 5.47 11.62
C ILE A 76 -0.82 6.59 11.97
N SER A 77 -0.12 6.49 13.11
CA SER A 77 0.87 7.49 13.52
C SER A 77 2.08 7.59 12.59
N LYS A 78 2.33 6.55 11.77
CA LYS A 78 3.41 6.51 10.78
C LYS A 78 2.92 6.74 9.35
N THR A 79 1.60 6.74 9.11
CA THR A 79 1.03 7.03 7.79
C THR A 79 1.28 8.49 7.43
N LYS A 80 1.70 8.74 6.19
CA LYS A 80 2.07 10.06 5.68
C LYS A 80 1.35 10.31 4.36
N GLU A 81 0.77 11.49 4.24
CA GLU A 81 0.34 12.05 2.95
C GLU A 81 1.54 12.78 2.32
N MET A 82 1.72 12.62 1.01
CA MET A 82 2.84 13.21 0.26
C MET A 82 2.39 13.68 -1.11
N ALA A 83 2.79 14.88 -1.51
CA ALA A 83 2.70 15.40 -2.88
C ALA A 83 4.11 15.53 -3.46
N ILE A 84 4.30 15.09 -4.71
CA ILE A 84 5.60 15.03 -5.41
C ILE A 84 5.50 15.83 -6.70
#